data_AF-A0A7J3WBM7-F1
#
_entry.id   AF-A0A7J3WBM7-F1
#
_cell.length_a   1.000
_cell.length_b   1.000
_cell.length_c   1.000
_cell.angle_alpha   90.00
_cell.angle_beta   90.00
_cell.angle_gamma   90.00
#
_symmetry.space_group_name_H-M   'P 1'
#
loop_
_entity.id
_entity.type
_entity.pdbx_description
1 polymer ?
#
loop_
_entity_poly.entity_id
_entity_poly.type
_entity_poly.pdbx_seq_one_letter_code
_entity_poly.pdbx_strand_id
1 'polypeptide(L)'
;MTPLEALAVALTGATAALIAYSLQRARSGKSRASEWPFSVLGVDPDDSLDEIKKTYRSLVKKFHPDNLPREASPQVRKLYEERLIKLNTAYKTILSLRAVEPRKLTLREEELAPVEEMLKSARIAVDKEVRKALENAYTAAETLVKSLHRAAGLVGRTAHYYDLLTDLMINDVISVEEFEILAAARRYTSTGNGRENTPKEVHDLVEKLWEVYLKIRRRYIR
;
A
#
# COMPACT_ATOMS: atom_id res chain seq x y z
N MET A 1 14.42 20.68 -53.09
CA MET A 1 14.42 21.28 -51.75
C MET A 1 13.12 22.04 -51.56
N THR A 2 12.30 21.65 -50.59
CA THR A 2 11.05 22.34 -50.30
C THR A 2 11.33 23.66 -49.55
N PRO A 3 10.42 24.65 -49.57
CA PRO A 3 10.61 25.92 -48.85
C PRO A 3 10.85 25.73 -47.33
N LEU A 4 10.40 24.61 -46.77
CA LEU A 4 10.60 24.24 -45.37
C LEU A 4 12.03 23.76 -45.07
N GLU A 5 12.69 23.07 -46.01
CA GLU A 5 14.08 22.62 -45.86
C GLU A 5 15.07 23.79 -45.92
N ALA A 6 14.74 24.84 -46.68
CA ALA A 6 15.53 26.06 -46.76
C ALA A 6 15.47 26.90 -45.47
N LEU A 7 14.34 26.90 -44.76
CA LEU A 7 14.17 27.65 -43.52
C LEU A 7 14.94 27.01 -42.34
N ALA A 8 15.08 25.68 -42.34
CA ALA A 8 15.82 24.95 -41.30
C ALA A 8 17.34 25.19 -41.34
N VAL A 9 17.89 25.55 -42.50
CA VAL A 9 19.33 25.81 -42.69
C VAL A 9 19.73 27.25 -42.30
N ALA A 10 18.77 28.17 -42.17
CA ALA A 10 19.04 29.60 -41.94
C ALA A 10 19.07 30.03 -40.46
N LEU A 11 18.71 29.15 -39.52
CA LEU A 11 18.66 29.47 -38.09
C LEU A 11 19.93 28.96 -37.41
N THR A 12 20.88 29.87 -37.19
CA THR A 12 22.12 29.65 -36.42
C THR A 12 21.81 28.89 -35.13
N GLY A 13 22.64 27.90 -34.78
CA GLY A 13 22.34 26.83 -33.82
C GLY A 13 21.73 27.21 -32.47
N ALA A 14 21.77 28.48 -32.05
CA ALA A 14 21.06 28.99 -30.88
C ALA A 14 19.53 29.11 -31.06
N THR A 15 19.04 29.47 -32.25
CA THR A 15 17.59 29.62 -32.52
C THR A 15 16.93 28.29 -32.81
N ALA A 16 17.61 27.39 -33.52
CA ALA A 16 17.20 25.99 -33.64
C ALA A 16 17.21 25.27 -32.28
N ALA A 17 18.19 25.55 -31.41
CA ALA A 17 18.20 25.02 -30.04
C ALA A 17 17.08 25.59 -29.17
N LEU A 18 16.70 26.87 -29.31
CA LEU A 18 15.56 27.45 -28.59
C LEU A 18 14.22 26.92 -29.10
N ILE A 19 14.08 26.65 -30.41
CA ILE A 19 12.90 26.01 -30.98
C ILE A 19 12.85 24.53 -30.57
N ALA A 20 13.96 23.80 -30.61
CA ALA A 20 14.05 22.43 -30.12
C ALA A 20 13.79 22.34 -28.60
N TYR A 21 14.33 23.28 -27.81
CA TYR A 21 14.10 23.38 -26.36
C TYR A 21 12.66 23.77 -26.04
N SER A 22 12.04 24.67 -26.79
CA SER A 22 10.63 25.04 -26.63
C SER A 22 9.67 23.95 -27.10
N LEU A 23 10.02 23.18 -28.15
CA LEU A 23 9.29 21.99 -28.59
C LEU A 23 9.49 20.80 -27.64
N GLN A 24 10.68 20.63 -27.04
CA GLN A 24 10.95 19.65 -25.98
C GLN A 24 10.20 20.03 -24.69
N ARG A 25 10.12 21.34 -24.39
CA ARG A 25 9.36 21.88 -23.27
C ARG A 25 7.84 21.80 -23.48
N ALA A 26 7.38 21.95 -24.72
CA ALA A 26 5.98 21.72 -25.12
C ALA A 26 5.62 20.23 -25.14
N ARG A 27 6.57 19.33 -25.44
CA ARG A 27 6.41 17.88 -25.24
C ARG A 27 6.37 17.49 -23.76
N SER A 28 7.06 18.21 -22.87
CA SER A 28 6.99 18.04 -21.41
C SER A 28 5.80 18.75 -20.75
N GLY A 29 4.78 19.11 -21.53
CA GLY A 29 3.54 19.75 -21.08
C GLY A 29 2.45 18.78 -20.62
N LYS A 30 2.74 17.47 -20.49
CA LYS A 30 1.86 16.51 -19.81
C LYS A 30 2.26 16.54 -18.32
N SER A 31 1.30 16.79 -17.45
CA SER A 31 1.52 17.28 -16.09
C SER A 31 2.51 16.42 -15.27
N ARG A 32 3.54 17.04 -14.66
CA ARG A 32 4.40 16.39 -13.64
C ARG A 32 3.60 15.70 -12.52
N ALA A 33 2.38 16.16 -12.27
CA ALA A 33 1.46 15.56 -11.31
C ALA A 33 0.96 14.16 -11.74
N SER A 34 0.80 13.92 -13.04
CA SER A 34 0.39 12.61 -13.58
C SER A 34 1.56 11.62 -13.72
N GLU A 35 2.80 12.10 -13.82
CA GLU A 35 4.01 11.27 -13.90
C GLU A 35 4.53 10.82 -12.52
N TRP A 36 4.20 11.55 -11.45
CA TRP A 36 4.66 11.24 -10.09
C TRP A 36 4.44 9.77 -9.67
N PRO A 37 3.25 9.15 -9.85
CA PRO A 37 3.06 7.80 -9.35
C PRO A 37 3.84 6.76 -10.19
N PHE A 38 3.95 6.93 -11.50
CA PHE A 38 4.74 6.04 -12.37
C PHE A 38 6.25 6.16 -12.08
N SER A 39 6.74 7.38 -11.91
CA SER A 39 8.14 7.63 -11.55
C SER A 39 8.52 7.13 -10.15
N VAL A 40 7.59 7.15 -9.18
CA VAL A 40 7.82 6.56 -7.83
C VAL A 40 8.08 5.05 -7.92
N LEU A 41 7.37 4.35 -8.81
CA LEU A 41 7.58 2.93 -9.08
C LEU A 41 8.71 2.67 -10.09
N GLY A 42 9.16 3.68 -10.83
CA GLY A 42 10.17 3.54 -11.88
C GLY A 42 9.66 2.78 -13.10
N VAL A 43 8.38 2.96 -13.44
CA VAL A 43 7.70 2.33 -14.58
C VAL A 43 7.27 3.40 -15.58
N ASP A 44 7.05 3.01 -16.83
CA ASP A 44 6.54 3.90 -17.87
C ASP A 44 5.00 4.01 -17.76
N PRO A 45 4.40 5.20 -17.99
CA PRO A 45 2.94 5.34 -18.10
C PRO A 45 2.28 4.44 -19.14
N ASP A 46 3.02 3.95 -20.14
CA ASP A 46 2.55 3.04 -21.18
C ASP A 46 2.79 1.55 -20.84
N ASP A 47 3.48 1.23 -19.73
CA ASP A 47 3.73 -0.17 -19.29
C ASP A 47 2.41 -0.91 -19.04
N SER A 48 2.39 -2.22 -19.29
CA SER A 48 1.21 -3.03 -19.00
C SER A 48 0.89 -3.06 -17.50
N LEU A 49 -0.39 -3.25 -17.13
CA LEU A 49 -0.78 -3.38 -15.71
C LEU A 49 -0.05 -4.53 -15.01
N ASP A 50 0.27 -5.61 -15.72
CA ASP A 50 0.95 -6.76 -15.15
C ASP A 50 2.43 -6.49 -14.90
N GLU A 51 3.11 -5.73 -15.76
CA GLU A 51 4.47 -5.23 -15.52
C GLU A 51 4.50 -4.29 -14.32
N ILE A 52 3.56 -3.35 -14.24
CA ILE A 52 3.45 -2.43 -13.09
C ILE A 52 3.24 -3.21 -11.79
N LYS A 53 2.34 -4.20 -11.77
CA LYS A 53 2.12 -5.10 -10.61
C LYS A 53 3.39 -5.85 -10.24
N LYS A 54 4.12 -6.39 -11.22
CA LYS A 54 5.36 -7.14 -11.00
C LYS A 54 6.45 -6.24 -10.38
N THR A 55 6.63 -5.04 -10.92
CA THR A 55 7.59 -4.05 -10.40
C THR A 55 7.21 -3.62 -8.98
N TYR A 56 5.93 -3.32 -8.75
CA TYR A 56 5.43 -2.98 -7.41
C TYR A 56 5.71 -4.09 -6.39
N ARG A 57 5.40 -5.36 -6.70
CA ARG A 57 5.72 -6.50 -5.79
C ARG A 57 7.20 -6.59 -5.46
N SER A 58 8.07 -6.40 -6.46
CA SER A 58 9.53 -6.42 -6.28
C SER A 58 9.99 -5.31 -5.31
N LEU A 59 9.45 -4.11 -5.48
CA LEU A 59 9.76 -2.96 -4.62
C LEU A 59 9.25 -3.18 -3.20
N VAL A 60 8.01 -3.64 -3.01
CA VAL A 60 7.48 -3.94 -1.67
C VAL A 60 8.31 -5.01 -0.98
N LYS A 61 8.67 -6.08 -1.68
CA LYS A 61 9.56 -7.11 -1.13
C LYS A 61 10.90 -6.50 -0.70
N LYS A 62 11.49 -5.59 -1.49
CA LYS A 62 12.74 -4.93 -1.11
C LYS A 62 12.63 -4.06 0.15
N PHE A 63 11.51 -3.35 0.32
CA PHE A 63 11.28 -2.44 1.45
C PHE A 63 10.44 -3.06 2.57
N HIS A 64 10.24 -4.37 2.54
CA HIS A 64 9.41 -5.11 3.48
C HIS A 64 9.99 -5.03 4.91
N PRO A 65 9.18 -4.76 5.94
CA PRO A 65 9.68 -4.62 7.31
C PRO A 65 10.31 -5.91 7.85
N ASP A 66 9.82 -7.09 7.45
CA ASP A 66 10.44 -8.37 7.84
C ASP A 66 11.81 -8.61 7.18
N ASN A 67 12.17 -7.87 6.12
CA ASN A 67 13.49 -7.98 5.47
C ASN A 67 14.53 -7.05 6.10
N LEU A 68 14.13 -6.20 7.06
CA LEU A 68 15.08 -5.38 7.80
C LEU A 68 15.81 -6.23 8.86
N PRO A 69 17.15 -6.10 8.97
CA PRO A 69 17.88 -6.66 10.09
C PRO A 69 17.28 -6.21 11.42
N ARG A 70 17.32 -7.07 12.45
CA ARG A 70 16.80 -6.73 13.78
C ARG A 70 17.51 -5.50 14.36
N GLU A 71 18.79 -5.36 14.04
CA GLU A 71 19.69 -4.29 14.47
C GLU A 71 19.53 -2.99 13.68
N ALA A 72 18.64 -2.95 12.68
CA ALA A 72 18.37 -1.73 11.91
C ALA A 72 17.91 -0.60 12.84
N SER A 73 18.54 0.56 12.69
CA SER A 73 18.25 1.74 13.52
C SER A 73 16.80 2.22 13.32
N PRO A 74 16.22 2.91 14.32
CA PRO A 74 14.89 3.51 14.19
C PRO A 74 14.75 4.41 12.95
N GLN A 75 15.80 5.14 12.59
CA GLN A 75 15.82 6.01 11.42
C GLN A 75 15.74 5.21 10.12
N VAL A 76 16.49 4.09 10.01
CA VAL A 76 16.42 3.21 8.84
C VAL A 76 15.04 2.59 8.71
N ARG A 77 14.46 2.09 9.82
CA ARG A 77 13.10 1.54 9.83
C ARG A 77 12.07 2.56 9.33
N LYS A 78 12.17 3.80 9.80
CA LYS A 78 11.31 4.90 9.37
C LYS A 78 11.44 5.19 7.88
N LEU A 79 12.66 5.23 7.34
CA LEU A 79 12.88 5.46 5.90
C LEU A 79 12.26 4.36 5.03
N TYR A 80 12.35 3.10 5.48
CA TYR A 80 11.74 1.97 4.78
C TYR A 80 10.21 2.06 4.81
N GLU A 81 9.64 2.40 5.97
CA GLU A 81 8.21 2.63 6.14
C GLU A 81 7.71 3.76 5.23
N GLU A 82 8.36 4.93 5.28
CA GLU A 82 8.03 6.07 4.41
C GLU A 82 8.13 5.70 2.92
N ARG A 83 9.12 4.88 2.54
CA ARG A 83 9.25 4.40 1.17
C ARG A 83 8.10 3.47 0.80
N LEU A 84 7.72 2.54 1.67
CA LEU A 84 6.61 1.61 1.44
C LEU A 84 5.28 2.34 1.27
N ILE A 85 5.00 3.34 2.13
CA ILE A 85 3.81 4.19 2.03
C ILE A 85 3.76 4.91 0.67
N LYS A 86 4.88 5.47 0.23
CA LYS A 86 4.98 6.13 -1.09
C LYS A 86 4.72 5.16 -2.24
N LEU A 87 5.24 3.95 -2.17
CA LEU A 87 5.01 2.90 -3.18
C LEU A 87 3.54 2.48 -3.23
N ASN A 88 2.91 2.24 -2.07
CA ASN A 88 1.50 1.86 -1.97
C ASN A 88 0.58 2.95 -2.52
N THR A 89 0.86 4.19 -2.13
CA THR A 89 0.12 5.38 -2.61
C THR A 89 0.24 5.51 -4.11
N ALA A 90 1.46 5.48 -4.66
CA ALA A 90 1.69 5.58 -6.09
C ALA A 90 0.97 4.48 -6.88
N TYR A 91 1.06 3.23 -6.42
CA TYR A 91 0.37 2.12 -7.08
C TYR A 91 -1.15 2.29 -7.07
N LYS A 92 -1.76 2.67 -5.94
CA LYS A 92 -3.21 2.96 -5.89
C LYS A 92 -3.60 4.11 -6.82
N THR A 93 -2.81 5.17 -6.86
CA THR A 93 -3.05 6.28 -7.78
C THR A 93 -3.03 5.81 -9.24
N ILE A 94 -2.09 4.93 -9.62
CA ILE A 94 -2.06 4.35 -10.98
C ILE A 94 -3.34 3.56 -11.29
N LEU A 95 -3.81 2.73 -10.35
CA LEU A 95 -5.06 1.98 -10.55
C LEU A 95 -6.26 2.91 -10.74
N SER A 96 -6.37 3.97 -9.94
CA SER A 96 -7.41 5.00 -10.09
C SER A 96 -7.31 5.72 -11.43
N LEU A 97 -6.10 6.13 -11.85
CA LEU A 97 -5.87 6.81 -13.13
C LEU A 97 -6.23 5.92 -14.33
N ARG A 98 -6.02 4.61 -14.20
CA ARG A 98 -6.36 3.62 -15.22
C ARG A 98 -7.80 3.09 -15.09
N ALA A 99 -8.60 3.67 -14.18
CA ALA A 99 -9.99 3.30 -13.92
C ALA A 99 -10.17 1.77 -13.72
N VAL A 100 -9.20 1.13 -13.06
CA VAL A 100 -9.30 -0.31 -12.76
C VAL A 100 -10.39 -0.50 -11.73
N GLU A 101 -11.45 -1.21 -12.10
CA GLU A 101 -12.55 -1.47 -11.17
C GLU A 101 -12.09 -2.32 -9.98
N PRO A 102 -12.55 -2.00 -8.75
CA PRO A 102 -12.29 -2.83 -7.59
C PRO A 102 -12.83 -4.24 -7.79
N ARG A 103 -12.12 -5.23 -7.25
CA ARG A 103 -12.59 -6.61 -7.27
C ARG A 103 -13.89 -6.72 -6.46
N LYS A 104 -14.94 -7.25 -7.08
CA LYS A 104 -16.18 -7.60 -6.37
C LYS A 104 -15.90 -8.81 -5.48
N LEU A 105 -15.87 -8.57 -4.18
CA LEU A 105 -15.78 -9.57 -3.13
C LEU A 105 -17.14 -9.67 -2.44
N THR A 106 -17.57 -10.88 -2.08
CA THR A 106 -18.73 -11.10 -1.23
C THR A 106 -18.31 -12.01 -0.09
N LEU A 107 -18.60 -11.58 1.12
CA LEU A 107 -18.34 -12.31 2.36
C LEU A 107 -19.66 -12.62 3.03
N ARG A 108 -19.71 -13.76 3.71
CA ARG A 108 -20.81 -14.11 4.61
C ARG A 108 -20.49 -13.64 6.03
N GLU A 109 -21.52 -13.41 6.85
CA GLU A 109 -21.34 -12.91 8.21
C GLU A 109 -20.48 -13.85 9.07
N GLU A 110 -20.67 -15.16 8.90
CA GLU A 110 -19.89 -16.18 9.60
C GLU A 110 -18.38 -16.14 9.31
N GLU A 111 -17.96 -15.58 8.17
CA GLU A 111 -16.55 -15.50 7.77
C GLU A 111 -15.79 -14.41 8.53
N LEU A 112 -16.50 -13.40 9.04
CA LEU A 112 -15.93 -12.32 9.83
C LEU A 112 -16.34 -12.35 11.32
N ALA A 113 -17.31 -13.19 11.71
CA ALA A 113 -17.71 -13.34 13.11
C ALA A 113 -16.53 -13.58 14.08
N PRO A 114 -15.51 -14.42 13.77
CA PRO A 114 -14.36 -14.58 14.65
C PRO A 114 -13.56 -13.27 14.84
N VAL A 115 -13.44 -12.45 13.80
CA VAL A 115 -12.74 -11.16 13.85
C VAL A 115 -13.47 -10.22 14.79
N GLU A 116 -14.79 -10.16 14.68
CA GLU A 116 -15.63 -9.30 15.52
C GLU A 116 -15.48 -9.64 17.01
N GLU A 117 -15.56 -10.93 17.35
CA GLU A 117 -15.46 -11.39 18.73
C GLU A 117 -14.07 -11.14 19.33
N MET A 118 -13.01 -11.34 18.54
CA MET A 118 -11.64 -11.01 18.98
C MET A 118 -11.47 -9.50 19.23
N LEU A 119 -12.02 -8.63 18.36
CA LEU A 119 -11.94 -7.19 18.56
C LEU A 119 -12.78 -6.72 19.75
N LYS A 120 -13.99 -7.27 19.96
CA LYS A 120 -14.79 -7.01 21.17
C LYS A 120 -14.02 -7.41 22.43
N SER A 121 -13.41 -8.59 22.43
CA SER A 121 -12.58 -9.05 23.54
C SER A 121 -11.37 -8.15 23.77
N ALA A 122 -10.71 -7.67 22.71
CA ALA A 122 -9.62 -6.71 22.80
C ALA A 122 -10.05 -5.39 23.45
N ARG A 123 -11.21 -4.85 23.05
CA ARG A 123 -11.78 -3.62 23.62
C ARG A 123 -12.08 -3.74 25.11
N ILE A 124 -12.63 -4.88 25.54
CA ILE A 124 -12.92 -5.13 26.97
C ILE A 124 -11.62 -5.25 27.79
N ALA A 125 -10.59 -5.85 27.20
CA ALA A 125 -9.33 -6.13 27.89
C ALA A 125 -8.39 -4.92 28.00
N VAL A 126 -8.58 -3.85 27.21
CA VAL A 126 -7.57 -2.80 27.02
C VAL A 126 -7.15 -2.08 28.31
N ASP A 127 -8.09 -1.86 29.23
CA ASP A 127 -7.82 -1.14 30.49
C ASP A 127 -7.25 -2.04 31.59
N LYS A 128 -7.47 -3.36 31.50
CA LYS A 128 -7.18 -4.32 32.59
C LYS A 128 -6.06 -5.30 32.26
N GLU A 129 -5.95 -5.70 31.00
CA GLU A 129 -5.06 -6.74 30.51
C GLU A 129 -4.46 -6.32 29.15
N VAL A 130 -3.62 -5.27 29.14
CA VAL A 130 -3.04 -4.67 27.92
C VAL A 130 -2.41 -5.70 26.98
N ARG A 131 -1.63 -6.65 27.51
CA ARG A 131 -1.00 -7.71 26.71
C ARG A 131 -2.04 -8.58 25.99
N LYS A 132 -3.11 -8.96 26.69
CA LYS A 132 -4.19 -9.78 26.14
C LYS A 132 -5.01 -9.01 25.12
N ALA A 133 -5.28 -7.72 25.39
CA ALA A 133 -5.92 -6.84 24.43
C ALA A 133 -5.13 -6.76 23.12
N LEU A 134 -3.80 -6.63 23.24
CA LEU A 134 -2.90 -6.60 22.09
C LEU A 134 -2.85 -7.93 21.33
N GLU A 135 -2.78 -9.06 22.03
CA GLU A 135 -2.80 -10.40 21.42
C GLU A 135 -4.10 -10.64 20.65
N ASN A 136 -5.24 -10.27 21.24
CA ASN A 136 -6.54 -10.36 20.59
C ASN A 136 -6.62 -9.44 19.35
N ALA A 137 -6.16 -8.20 19.47
CA ALA A 137 -6.13 -7.25 18.36
C ALA A 137 -5.27 -7.75 17.18
N TYR A 138 -4.09 -8.29 17.49
CA TYR A 138 -3.21 -8.88 16.49
C TYR A 138 -3.84 -10.09 15.81
N THR A 139 -4.41 -11.01 16.60
CA THR A 139 -5.06 -12.22 16.08
C THR A 139 -6.28 -11.88 15.22
N ALA A 140 -7.03 -10.84 15.59
CA ALA A 140 -8.13 -10.32 14.80
C ALA A 140 -7.66 -9.79 13.44
N ALA A 141 -6.61 -8.96 13.42
CA ALA A 141 -6.03 -8.42 12.18
C ALA A 141 -5.54 -9.56 11.25
N GLU A 142 -4.81 -10.54 11.81
CA GLU A 142 -4.33 -11.70 11.06
C GLU A 142 -5.49 -12.54 10.49
N THR A 143 -6.53 -12.77 11.29
CA THR A 143 -7.72 -13.51 10.86
C THR A 143 -8.46 -12.77 9.75
N LEU A 144 -8.64 -11.45 9.89
CA LEU A 144 -9.30 -10.62 8.88
C LEU A 144 -8.57 -10.68 7.55
N VAL A 145 -7.24 -10.50 7.54
CA VAL A 145 -6.41 -10.58 6.35
C VAL A 145 -6.54 -11.94 5.67
N LYS A 146 -6.48 -13.04 6.44
CA LYS A 146 -6.63 -14.40 5.92
C LYS A 146 -8.03 -14.67 5.35
N SER A 147 -9.08 -14.20 6.01
CA SER A 147 -10.47 -14.32 5.53
C SER A 147 -10.66 -13.59 4.20
N LEU A 148 -10.16 -12.35 4.09
CA LEU A 148 -10.21 -11.56 2.86
C LEU A 148 -9.44 -12.24 1.72
N HIS A 149 -8.24 -12.75 2.01
CA HIS A 149 -7.40 -13.39 1.01
C HIS A 149 -8.06 -14.65 0.46
N ARG A 150 -8.65 -15.47 1.34
CA ARG A 150 -9.43 -16.66 0.96
C ARG A 150 -10.64 -16.28 0.12
N ALA A 151 -11.45 -15.32 0.55
CA ALA A 151 -12.65 -14.90 -0.17
C ALA A 151 -12.31 -14.27 -1.53
N ALA A 152 -11.15 -13.63 -1.65
CA ALA A 152 -10.67 -13.07 -2.91
C ALA A 152 -10.18 -14.14 -3.90
N GLY A 153 -10.14 -15.42 -3.49
CA GLY A 153 -9.58 -16.51 -4.29
C GLY A 153 -8.09 -16.36 -4.53
N LEU A 154 -7.41 -15.57 -3.71
CA LEU A 154 -5.96 -15.44 -3.74
C LEU A 154 -5.43 -16.69 -3.03
N VAL A 155 -4.87 -17.63 -3.77
CA VAL A 155 -4.26 -18.84 -3.21
C VAL A 155 -2.81 -18.86 -3.66
N GLY A 156 -1.90 -18.58 -2.72
CA GLY A 156 -0.46 -18.53 -2.93
C GLY A 156 0.29 -19.31 -1.84
N ARG A 157 1.42 -19.92 -2.22
CA ARG A 157 2.28 -20.74 -1.34
C ARG A 157 2.75 -19.90 -0.16
N THR A 158 2.47 -20.34 1.07
CA THR A 158 3.02 -19.86 2.35
C THR A 158 3.45 -18.39 2.34
N ALA A 159 2.47 -17.50 2.42
CA ALA A 159 2.71 -16.06 2.40
C ALA A 159 2.94 -15.55 3.83
N HIS A 160 4.02 -14.78 4.03
CA HIS A 160 4.20 -14.02 5.26
C HIS A 160 3.06 -12.99 5.40
N TYR A 161 2.78 -12.53 6.62
CA TYR A 161 1.60 -11.66 6.90
C TYR A 161 1.50 -10.44 5.96
N TYR A 162 2.63 -9.79 5.70
CA TYR A 162 2.70 -8.64 4.82
C TYR A 162 2.57 -9.00 3.32
N ASP A 163 2.99 -10.19 2.89
CA ASP A 163 2.73 -10.65 1.51
C ASP A 163 1.21 -10.73 1.26
N LEU A 164 0.45 -11.25 2.24
CA LEU A 164 -1.01 -11.28 2.18
C LEU A 164 -1.61 -9.87 2.06
N LEU A 165 -1.11 -8.93 2.87
CA LEU A 165 -1.54 -7.53 2.81
C LEU A 165 -1.23 -6.90 1.44
N THR A 166 -0.05 -7.17 0.89
CA THR A 166 0.35 -6.69 -0.43
C THR A 166 -0.56 -7.24 -1.52
N ASP A 167 -0.87 -8.54 -1.49
CA ASP A 167 -1.77 -9.14 -2.47
C ASP A 167 -3.20 -8.59 -2.36
N LEU A 168 -3.72 -8.38 -1.14
CA LEU A 168 -5.01 -7.72 -0.94
C LEU A 168 -5.02 -6.29 -1.48
N MET A 169 -3.95 -5.54 -1.27
CA MET A 169 -3.83 -4.16 -1.74
C MET A 169 -3.71 -4.09 -3.27
N ILE A 170 -2.94 -5.00 -3.88
CA ILE A 170 -2.76 -5.13 -5.33
C ILE A 170 -4.09 -5.40 -6.04
N ASN A 171 -4.91 -6.25 -5.43
CA ASN A 171 -6.20 -6.68 -5.97
C ASN A 171 -7.36 -5.77 -5.54
N ASP A 172 -7.05 -4.59 -4.99
CA ASP A 172 -8.02 -3.58 -4.58
C ASP A 172 -9.07 -4.07 -3.57
N VAL A 173 -8.68 -5.02 -2.71
CA VAL A 173 -9.51 -5.51 -1.61
C VAL A 173 -9.42 -4.59 -0.38
N ILE A 174 -8.25 -3.98 -0.17
CA ILE A 174 -8.01 -3.03 0.92
C ILE A 174 -7.39 -1.72 0.39
N SER A 175 -7.64 -0.62 1.10
CA SER A 175 -7.04 0.69 0.84
C SER A 175 -5.60 0.79 1.40
N VAL A 176 -4.87 1.87 1.08
CA VAL A 176 -3.55 2.14 1.67
C VAL A 176 -3.65 2.35 3.18
N GLU A 177 -4.66 3.11 3.62
CA GLU A 177 -4.92 3.34 5.05
C GLU A 177 -5.19 2.03 5.79
N GLU A 178 -6.03 1.16 5.22
CA GLU A 178 -6.33 -0.16 5.79
C GLU A 178 -5.08 -1.05 5.84
N PHE A 179 -4.25 -1.03 4.80
CA PHE A 179 -2.96 -1.71 4.78
C PHE A 179 -2.07 -1.25 5.93
N GLU A 180 -1.93 0.08 6.14
CA GLU A 180 -1.06 0.64 7.18
C GLU A 180 -1.52 0.28 8.59
N ILE A 181 -2.83 0.32 8.86
CA ILE A 181 -3.41 -0.04 10.15
C ILE A 181 -3.23 -1.54 10.42
N LEU A 182 -3.51 -2.39 9.44
CA LEU A 182 -3.32 -3.84 9.57
C LEU A 182 -1.85 -4.21 9.72
N ALA A 183 -0.95 -3.54 8.99
CA ALA A 183 0.50 -3.67 9.15
C ALA A 183 0.96 -3.26 10.55
N ALA A 184 0.36 -2.21 11.12
CA ALA A 184 0.69 -1.74 12.46
C ALA A 184 0.50 -2.81 13.52
N ALA A 185 -0.59 -3.61 13.44
CA ALA A 185 -0.89 -4.66 14.40
C ALA A 185 0.28 -5.66 14.60
N ARG A 186 1.03 -5.97 13.54
CA ARG A 186 2.20 -6.86 13.59
C ARG A 186 3.42 -6.22 14.26
N ARG A 187 3.56 -4.89 14.17
CA ARG A 187 4.67 -4.16 14.78
C ARG A 187 4.62 -4.21 16.30
N TYR A 188 3.42 -4.12 16.87
CA TYR A 188 3.21 -4.15 18.31
C TYR A 188 3.53 -5.50 18.96
N THR A 189 3.49 -6.61 18.20
CA THR A 189 3.87 -7.95 18.68
C THR A 189 5.32 -8.31 18.38
N SER A 190 5.96 -7.64 17.41
CA SER A 190 7.34 -7.90 16.98
C SER A 190 8.40 -7.06 17.71
N THR A 191 8.00 -6.18 18.64
CA THR A 191 8.93 -5.37 19.45
C THR A 191 9.67 -6.22 20.48
N GLY A 192 10.71 -6.93 20.01
CA GLY A 192 11.78 -7.48 20.84
C GLY A 192 12.71 -6.44 21.46
N ASN A 193 12.24 -5.20 21.67
CA ASN A 193 13.00 -4.09 22.24
C ASN A 193 12.72 -3.85 23.74
N GLY A 194 11.91 -4.70 24.39
CA GLY A 194 11.64 -4.58 25.84
C GLY A 194 10.84 -3.35 26.26
N ARG A 195 10.32 -2.55 25.32
CA ARG A 195 9.38 -1.45 25.61
C ARG A 195 7.96 -2.01 25.62
N GLU A 196 7.33 -1.99 26.78
CA GLU A 196 5.92 -2.31 26.92
C GLU A 196 5.05 -1.24 26.24
N ASN A 197 3.99 -1.68 25.56
CA ASN A 197 3.02 -0.79 24.96
C ASN A 197 2.12 -0.19 26.05
N THR A 198 1.89 1.11 25.98
CA THR A 198 1.00 1.79 26.91
C THR A 198 -0.46 1.40 26.66
N PRO A 199 -1.34 1.43 27.69
CA PRO A 199 -2.78 1.20 27.50
C PRO A 199 -3.39 2.08 26.41
N LYS A 200 -2.95 3.35 26.36
CA LYS A 200 -3.38 4.31 25.34
C LYS A 200 -3.00 3.87 23.92
N GLU A 201 -1.76 3.44 23.69
CA GLU A 201 -1.31 2.97 22.37
C GLU A 201 -2.10 1.73 21.92
N VAL A 202 -2.39 0.81 22.84
CA VAL A 202 -3.19 -0.39 22.52
C VAL A 202 -4.65 -0.04 22.28
N HIS A 203 -5.22 0.88 23.05
CA HIS A 203 -6.57 1.41 22.80
C HIS A 203 -6.69 2.03 21.41
N ASP A 204 -5.76 2.92 21.05
CA ASP A 204 -5.76 3.56 19.74
C ASP A 204 -5.62 2.54 18.59
N LEU A 205 -4.82 1.48 18.77
CA LEU A 205 -4.72 0.39 17.80
C LEU A 205 -6.04 -0.39 17.67
N VAL A 206 -6.64 -0.78 18.80
CA VAL A 206 -7.87 -1.57 18.83
C VAL A 206 -9.01 -0.82 18.15
N GLU A 207 -9.19 0.47 18.44
CA GLU A 207 -10.24 1.28 17.83
C GLU A 207 -10.01 1.46 16.32
N LYS A 208 -8.76 1.70 15.87
CA LYS A 208 -8.44 1.75 14.43
C LYS A 208 -8.73 0.43 13.73
N LEU A 209 -8.41 -0.71 14.34
CA LEU A 209 -8.72 -2.02 13.79
C LEU A 209 -10.22 -2.28 13.74
N TRP A 210 -10.97 -1.82 14.75
CA TRP A 210 -12.43 -1.87 14.77
C TRP A 210 -13.05 -1.06 13.63
N GLU A 211 -12.56 0.15 13.38
CA GLU A 211 -13.01 0.97 12.25
C GLU A 211 -12.71 0.31 10.90
N VAL A 212 -11.52 -0.25 10.72
CA VAL A 212 -11.15 -1.01 9.52
C VAL A 212 -12.08 -2.21 9.32
N TYR A 213 -12.34 -2.97 10.39
CA TYR A 213 -13.28 -4.08 10.38
C TYR A 213 -14.67 -3.65 9.92
N LEU A 214 -15.22 -2.56 10.50
CA LEU A 214 -16.54 -2.05 10.14
C LEU A 214 -16.62 -1.56 8.68
N LYS A 215 -15.58 -0.86 8.21
CA LYS A 215 -15.49 -0.41 6.81
C LYS A 215 -15.51 -1.61 5.84
N ILE A 216 -14.72 -2.66 6.15
CA ILE A 216 -14.62 -3.87 5.34
C ILE A 216 -15.93 -4.68 5.38
N ARG A 217 -16.52 -4.87 6.57
CA ARG A 217 -17.84 -5.51 6.73
C ARG A 217 -18.89 -4.81 5.87
N ARG A 218 -19.00 -3.48 5.97
CA ARG A 218 -19.96 -2.69 5.17
C ARG A 218 -19.70 -2.81 3.67
N ARG A 219 -18.44 -2.97 3.25
CA ARG A 219 -18.05 -3.05 1.84
C ARG A 219 -18.42 -4.40 1.22
N TYR A 220 -18.33 -5.50 1.97
CA TYR A 220 -18.32 -6.85 1.40
C TYR A 220 -19.36 -7.83 1.95
N ILE A 221 -19.94 -7.56 3.13
CA ILE A 221 -21.09 -8.32 3.63
C ILE A 221 -22.35 -7.66 3.08
N ARG A 222 -23.24 -8.47 2.51
CA ARG A 222 -24.54 -8.07 1.97
C ARG A 222 -25.65 -8.87 2.65
#